data_AF-A0AA42BKK1-F1
#
_entry.id   AF-A0AA42BKK1-F1
#
_cell.length_a   1.000
_cell.length_b   1.000
_cell.length_c   1.000
_cell.angle_alpha   90.00
_cell.angle_beta   90.00
_cell.angle_gamma   90.00
#
_symmetry.space_group_name_H-M   'P 1'
#
loop_
_entity.id
_entity.type
_entity.pdbx_description
1 polymer ?
#
loop_
_entity_poly.entity_id
_entity_poly.type
_entity_poly.pdbx_seq_one_letter_code
_entity_poly.pdbx_strand_id
1 'polypeptide(L)'
;MHHWLRDGGIPALPAHLRIASQTGLSLAKLLAGDLAGWSPATAEIHQLAFLFPRQSRRVVRRTLDWYQIRAELTAMERSLSPVSVAEAARRLEIDVRQLYQNANKEACILAERWRQHMRRRGEQSIANAREAIDVACQDIASQDKAINLREVRERVPQEVLGSVRGVISLLQDAKGRITTG
;
A
#
# COMPACT_ATOMS: atom_id res chain seq x y z
N MET A 1 -29.20 -14.09 19.35
CA MET A 1 -28.31 -14.82 20.28
C MET A 1 -27.86 -16.15 19.64
N HIS A 2 -27.32 -16.14 18.41
CA HIS A 2 -27.13 -17.38 17.63
C HIS A 2 -25.68 -17.64 17.18
N HIS A 3 -24.86 -16.60 17.00
CA HIS A 3 -23.45 -16.72 16.57
C HIS A 3 -22.48 -17.00 17.73
N TRP A 4 -22.65 -16.37 18.90
CA TRP A 4 -21.73 -16.55 20.03
C TRP A 4 -21.80 -17.94 20.67
N LEU A 5 -22.99 -18.55 20.70
CA LEU A 5 -23.22 -19.87 21.30
C LEU A 5 -22.82 -21.02 20.37
N ARG A 6 -22.80 -20.82 19.05
CA ARG A 6 -22.49 -21.87 18.08
C ARG A 6 -21.06 -21.81 17.54
N ASP A 7 -20.53 -20.60 17.34
CA ASP A 7 -19.26 -20.39 16.62
C ASP A 7 -18.11 -19.95 17.55
N GLY A 8 -18.29 -20.03 18.88
CA GLY A 8 -17.24 -19.71 19.87
C GLY A 8 -16.78 -18.24 19.89
N GLY A 9 -17.53 -17.34 19.24
CA GLY A 9 -17.17 -15.92 19.17
C GLY A 9 -17.33 -15.22 20.52
N ILE A 10 -16.25 -14.64 21.02
CA ILE A 10 -16.26 -13.83 22.26
C ILE A 10 -17.04 -12.53 21.99
N PRO A 11 -18.02 -12.16 22.84
CA PRO A 11 -18.74 -10.91 22.67
C PRO A 11 -17.79 -9.71 22.75
N ALA A 12 -18.00 -8.68 21.94
CA ALA A 12 -17.26 -7.42 22.10
C ALA A 12 -17.66 -6.70 23.40
N LEU A 13 -16.87 -5.74 23.89
CA LEU A 13 -17.20 -4.96 25.09
C LEU A 13 -18.63 -4.37 25.09
N PRO A 14 -19.16 -3.79 23.98
CA PRO A 14 -20.54 -3.30 23.95
C PRO A 14 -21.59 -4.39 24.17
N ALA A 15 -21.29 -5.63 23.76
CA ALA A 15 -22.17 -6.76 24.02
C ALA A 15 -22.15 -7.15 25.50
N HIS A 16 -20.98 -7.17 26.15
CA HIS A 16 -20.85 -7.42 27.58
C HIS A 16 -21.58 -6.38 28.42
N LEU A 17 -21.46 -5.09 28.07
CA LEU A 17 -22.18 -4.01 28.74
C LEU A 17 -23.71 -4.16 28.60
N ARG A 18 -24.18 -4.57 27.42
CA ARG A 18 -25.60 -4.82 27.19
C ARG A 18 -26.10 -6.00 28.04
N ILE A 19 -25.32 -7.08 28.13
CA ILE A 19 -25.67 -8.24 28.96
C ILE A 19 -25.71 -7.84 30.44
N ALA A 20 -24.67 -7.20 30.95
CA ALA A 20 -24.58 -6.74 32.34
C ALA A 20 -25.79 -5.86 32.72
N SER A 21 -26.16 -4.92 31.84
CA SER A 21 -27.31 -4.06 32.10
C SER A 21 -28.66 -4.79 32.06
N GLN A 22 -28.80 -5.85 31.27
CA GLN A 22 -30.06 -6.59 31.15
C GLN A 22 -30.22 -7.67 32.22
N THR A 23 -29.13 -8.22 32.74
CA THR A 23 -29.15 -9.29 33.74
C THR A 23 -29.07 -8.76 35.18
N GLY A 24 -28.76 -7.47 35.37
CA GLY A 24 -28.48 -6.89 36.67
C GLY A 24 -27.15 -7.33 37.27
N LEU A 25 -26.34 -8.09 36.52
CA LEU A 25 -24.98 -8.47 36.92
C LEU A 25 -24.03 -7.30 36.68
N SER A 26 -23.19 -7.02 37.67
CA SER A 26 -22.05 -6.12 37.43
C SER A 26 -21.16 -6.68 36.31
N LEU A 27 -20.57 -5.80 35.50
CA LEU A 27 -19.66 -6.18 34.42
C LEU A 27 -18.48 -7.03 34.93
N ALA A 28 -17.94 -6.70 36.10
CA ALA A 28 -16.82 -7.43 36.70
C ALA A 28 -17.19 -8.90 37.00
N LYS A 29 -18.36 -9.14 37.61
CA LYS A 29 -18.87 -10.50 37.85
C LYS A 29 -19.14 -11.26 36.56
N LEU A 30 -19.71 -10.58 35.56
CA LEU A 30 -19.98 -11.16 34.24
C LEU A 30 -18.69 -11.63 33.55
N LEU A 31 -17.63 -10.81 33.58
CA LEU A 31 -16.34 -11.15 32.97
C LEU A 31 -15.58 -12.23 33.74
N ALA A 32 -15.76 -12.30 35.06
CA ALA A 32 -15.18 -13.33 35.92
C ALA A 32 -15.94 -14.66 35.89
N GLY A 33 -17.13 -14.71 35.27
CA GLY A 33 -18.02 -15.87 35.34
C GLY A 33 -18.60 -16.14 36.73
N ASP A 34 -18.56 -15.16 37.63
CA ASP A 34 -19.06 -15.28 39.00
C ASP A 34 -20.58 -15.02 39.03
N LEU A 35 -21.34 -16.09 39.25
CA LEU A 35 -22.81 -16.06 39.37
C LEU A 35 -23.28 -16.14 40.84
N ALA A 36 -22.38 -16.05 41.82
CA ALA A 36 -22.76 -16.16 43.23
C ALA A 36 -23.70 -15.03 43.64
N GLY A 37 -24.87 -15.43 44.18
CA GLY A 37 -25.92 -14.52 44.64
C GLY A 37 -26.69 -13.82 43.51
N TRP A 38 -26.53 -14.28 42.26
CA TRP A 38 -27.30 -13.74 41.15
C TRP A 38 -28.69 -14.34 41.10
N SER A 39 -29.71 -13.48 41.12
CA SER A 39 -31.08 -13.82 40.78
C SER A 39 -31.49 -13.09 39.49
N PRO A 40 -32.21 -13.73 38.56
CA PRO A 40 -32.72 -13.05 37.37
C PRO A 40 -33.56 -11.84 37.79
N ALA A 41 -33.24 -10.66 37.30
CA ALA A 41 -34.08 -9.49 37.51
C ALA A 41 -35.42 -9.72 36.80
N THR A 42 -36.50 -9.76 37.57
CA THR A 42 -37.89 -9.75 37.07
C THR A 42 -38.34 -8.35 36.62
N ALA A 43 -37.45 -7.36 36.69
CA ALA A 43 -37.72 -5.98 36.30
C ALA A 43 -37.78 -5.81 34.77
N GLU A 44 -38.61 -4.87 34.32
CA GLU A 44 -38.78 -4.56 32.90
C GLU A 44 -37.44 -4.21 32.23
N ILE A 45 -37.13 -4.92 31.14
CA ILE A 45 -35.92 -4.72 30.36
C ILE A 45 -36.09 -3.43 29.54
N HIS A 46 -35.48 -2.35 29.99
CA HIS A 46 -35.48 -1.07 29.28
C HIS A 46 -34.64 -1.17 28.00
N GLN A 47 -35.17 -0.70 26.87
CA GLN A 47 -34.46 -0.73 25.58
C GLN A 47 -33.28 0.25 25.57
N LEU A 48 -32.07 -0.24 25.85
CA LEU A 48 -30.83 0.56 25.78
C LEU A 48 -30.31 0.81 24.35
N ALA A 49 -31.15 0.65 23.33
CA ALA A 49 -30.75 0.86 21.94
C ALA A 49 -30.25 2.30 21.69
N PHE A 50 -30.77 3.27 22.46
CA PHE A 50 -30.36 4.69 22.38
C PHE A 50 -28.96 4.97 22.91
N LEU A 51 -28.46 4.21 23.90
CA LEU A 51 -27.12 4.43 24.47
C LEU A 51 -26.00 3.87 23.59
N PHE A 52 -26.35 2.98 22.67
CA PHE A 52 -25.40 2.34 21.75
C PHE A 52 -25.91 2.47 20.32
N PRO A 53 -25.93 3.70 19.76
CA PRO A 53 -26.31 3.90 18.37
C PRO A 53 -25.41 3.00 17.51
N ARG A 54 -26.02 2.21 16.64
CA ARG A 54 -25.28 1.35 15.70
C ARG A 54 -24.43 2.27 14.82
N GLN A 55 -23.13 2.37 15.10
CA GLN A 55 -22.16 3.02 14.23
C GLN A 55 -21.97 2.15 12.99
N SER A 56 -22.91 2.27 12.06
CA SER A 56 -22.85 1.69 10.73
C SER A 56 -23.62 2.63 9.81
N ARG A 57 -23.09 3.84 9.66
CA ARG A 57 -23.51 4.71 8.56
C ARG A 57 -22.84 4.13 7.31
N ARG A 58 -23.48 3.11 6.71
CA ARG A 58 -23.06 2.63 5.39
C ARG A 58 -23.09 3.84 4.45
N VAL A 59 -21.93 4.19 3.91
CA VAL A 59 -21.81 5.19 2.84
C VAL A 59 -22.77 4.75 1.73
N VAL A 60 -23.67 5.65 1.32
CA VAL A 60 -24.60 5.40 0.22
C VAL A 60 -23.78 4.91 -0.98
N ARG A 61 -24.11 3.75 -1.54
CA ARG A 61 -23.44 3.23 -2.74
C ARG A 61 -23.58 4.28 -3.84
N ARG A 62 -22.48 4.97 -4.16
CA ARG A 62 -22.42 5.83 -5.34
C ARG A 62 -22.68 4.95 -6.56
N THR A 63 -23.61 5.37 -7.42
CA THR A 63 -23.78 4.76 -8.74
C THR A 63 -22.63 5.24 -9.60
N LEU A 64 -21.78 4.31 -10.05
CA LEU A 64 -20.64 4.62 -10.91
C LEU A 64 -21.08 4.58 -12.37
N ASP A 65 -20.86 5.66 -13.10
CA ASP A 65 -21.02 5.68 -14.56
C ASP A 65 -19.77 5.11 -15.23
N TRP A 66 -19.82 3.83 -15.57
CA TRP A 66 -18.71 3.13 -16.20
C TRP A 66 -18.39 3.60 -17.61
N TYR A 67 -19.33 4.23 -18.31
CA TYR A 67 -19.06 4.79 -19.63
C TYR A 67 -18.16 6.03 -19.50
N GLN A 68 -18.51 6.93 -18.58
CA GLN A 68 -17.69 8.10 -18.28
C GLN A 68 -16.30 7.70 -17.76
N ILE A 69 -16.24 6.74 -16.83
CA ILE A 69 -14.97 6.24 -16.27
C ILE A 69 -14.05 5.70 -17.36
N ARG A 70 -14.59 4.93 -18.31
CA ARG A 70 -13.80 4.40 -19.44
C ARG A 70 -13.28 5.52 -20.34
N ALA A 71 -14.11 6.53 -20.64
CA ALA A 71 -13.68 7.68 -21.42
C ALA A 71 -12.54 8.45 -20.74
N GLU A 72 -12.62 8.64 -19.42
CA GLU A 72 -11.55 9.27 -18.64
C GLU A 72 -10.26 8.43 -18.63
N LEU A 73 -10.35 7.11 -18.48
CA LEU A 73 -9.19 6.22 -18.60
C LEU A 73 -8.53 6.30 -19.98
N THR A 74 -9.32 6.37 -21.06
CA THR A 74 -8.80 6.58 -22.43
C THR A 74 -8.15 7.96 -22.59
N ALA A 75 -8.67 9.00 -21.94
CA ALA A 75 -8.02 10.31 -21.94
C ALA A 75 -6.67 10.27 -21.20
N MET A 76 -6.59 9.55 -20.07
CA MET A 76 -5.33 9.33 -19.33
C MET A 76 -4.32 8.52 -20.15
N GLU A 77 -4.77 7.52 -20.90
CA GLU A 77 -3.93 6.77 -21.85
C GLU A 77 -3.24 7.69 -22.86
N ARG A 78 -3.91 8.74 -23.34
CA ARG A 78 -3.37 9.68 -24.33
C ARG A 78 -2.54 10.82 -23.74
N SER A 79 -2.56 10.99 -22.43
CA SER A 79 -1.83 12.08 -21.76
C SER A 79 -0.31 11.92 -21.90
N LEU A 80 0.46 13.02 -21.98
CA LEU A 80 1.92 12.97 -22.16
C LEU A 80 2.64 12.26 -20.99
N SER A 81 2.21 12.54 -19.76
CA SER A 81 2.75 11.87 -18.57
C SER A 81 2.06 10.51 -18.38
N PRO A 82 2.80 9.39 -18.34
CA PRO A 82 2.20 8.11 -18.06
C PRO A 82 1.62 8.10 -16.64
N VAL A 83 0.43 7.52 -16.49
CA VAL A 83 -0.30 7.44 -15.22
C VAL A 83 -0.40 5.97 -14.83
N SER A 84 -0.17 5.64 -13.55
CA SER A 84 -0.36 4.28 -13.06
C SER A 84 -1.84 3.99 -12.83
N VAL A 85 -2.25 2.72 -12.86
CA VAL A 85 -3.64 2.33 -12.55
C VAL A 85 -4.06 2.78 -11.14
N ALA A 86 -3.14 2.73 -10.17
CA ALA A 86 -3.41 3.19 -8.81
C ALA A 86 -3.67 4.71 -8.73
N GLU A 87 -2.92 5.49 -9.51
CA GLU A 87 -3.13 6.93 -9.60
C GLU A 87 -4.42 7.28 -10.36
N ALA A 88 -4.75 6.54 -11.43
CA ALA A 88 -6.03 6.68 -12.12
C ALA A 88 -7.21 6.36 -11.20
N ALA A 89 -7.13 5.26 -10.45
CA ALA A 89 -8.13 4.87 -9.45
C ALA A 89 -8.32 5.95 -8.38
N ARG A 90 -7.23 6.54 -7.88
CA ARG A 90 -7.26 7.65 -6.94
C ARG A 90 -7.97 8.87 -7.53
N ARG A 91 -7.66 9.27 -8.77
CA ARG A 91 -8.27 10.43 -9.45
C ARG A 91 -9.78 10.24 -9.68
N LEU A 92 -10.19 9.01 -9.95
CA LEU A 92 -11.59 8.65 -10.19
C LEU A 92 -12.35 8.35 -8.89
N GLU A 93 -11.69 8.36 -7.74
CA GLU A 93 -12.22 7.96 -6.42
C GLU A 93 -12.84 6.54 -6.43
N ILE A 94 -12.20 5.60 -7.14
CA ILE A 94 -12.68 4.23 -7.34
C ILE A 94 -11.62 3.24 -6.85
N ASP A 95 -12.05 2.08 -6.38
CA ASP A 95 -11.12 1.01 -6.00
C ASP A 95 -10.46 0.39 -7.24
N VAL A 96 -9.15 0.14 -7.19
CA VAL A 96 -8.38 -0.44 -8.30
C VAL A 96 -8.99 -1.75 -8.79
N ARG A 97 -9.52 -2.59 -7.89
CA ARG A 97 -10.19 -3.85 -8.26
C ARG A 97 -11.44 -3.59 -9.09
N GLN A 98 -12.18 -2.52 -8.82
CA GLN A 98 -13.36 -2.17 -9.61
C GLN A 98 -12.99 -1.74 -11.03
N LEU A 99 -11.84 -1.09 -11.22
CA LEU A 99 -11.33 -0.79 -12.56
C LEU A 99 -11.03 -2.06 -13.35
N TYR A 100 -10.33 -3.03 -12.76
CA TYR A 100 -10.07 -4.31 -13.43
C TYR A 100 -11.34 -5.14 -13.67
N GLN A 101 -12.35 -5.02 -12.82
CA GLN A 101 -13.63 -5.73 -13.01
C GLN A 101 -14.49 -5.13 -14.13
N ASN A 102 -14.55 -3.81 -14.23
CA ASN A 102 -15.54 -3.13 -15.07
C ASN A 102 -14.94 -2.35 -16.25
N ALA A 103 -13.62 -2.12 -16.27
CA ALA A 103 -12.87 -1.40 -17.31
C ALA A 103 -11.49 -2.06 -17.53
N ASN A 104 -11.47 -3.40 -17.59
CA ASN A 104 -10.24 -4.20 -17.62
C ASN A 104 -9.30 -3.83 -18.79
N LYS A 105 -9.88 -3.60 -19.97
CA LYS A 105 -9.10 -3.31 -21.18
C LYS A 105 -8.30 -2.02 -21.00
N GLU A 106 -8.99 -0.97 -20.57
CA GLU A 106 -8.42 0.36 -20.32
C GLU A 106 -7.38 0.30 -19.18
N ALA A 107 -7.68 -0.41 -18.09
CA ALA A 107 -6.76 -0.61 -16.98
C ALA A 107 -5.48 -1.36 -17.40
N CYS A 108 -5.59 -2.40 -18.23
CA CYS A 108 -4.46 -3.16 -18.74
C CYS A 108 -3.56 -2.32 -19.66
N ILE A 109 -4.15 -1.53 -20.55
CA ILE A 109 -3.38 -0.63 -21.43
C ILE A 109 -2.60 0.38 -20.60
N LEU A 110 -3.26 1.00 -19.60
CA LEU A 110 -2.62 1.97 -18.72
C LEU A 110 -1.49 1.32 -17.89
N ALA A 111 -1.70 0.11 -17.38
CA ALA A 111 -0.68 -0.65 -16.65
C ALA A 111 0.55 -0.95 -17.51
N GLU A 112 0.35 -1.38 -18.76
CA GLU A 112 1.44 -1.69 -19.68
C GLU A 112 2.22 -0.43 -20.06
N ARG A 113 1.54 0.67 -20.35
CA ARG A 113 2.18 1.96 -20.64
C ARG A 113 3.04 2.44 -19.46
N TRP A 114 2.53 2.34 -18.24
CA TRP A 114 3.29 2.66 -17.03
C TRP A 114 4.50 1.74 -16.85
N ARG A 115 4.34 0.43 -17.07
CA ARG A 115 5.43 -0.56 -16.99
C ARG A 115 6.55 -0.24 -17.98
N GLN A 116 6.21 0.06 -19.23
CA GLN A 116 7.18 0.44 -20.26
C GLN A 116 7.93 1.71 -19.90
N HIS A 117 7.22 2.72 -19.38
CA HIS A 117 7.85 3.95 -18.91
C HIS A 117 8.84 3.68 -17.76
N MET A 118 8.43 2.90 -16.76
CA MET A 118 9.29 2.55 -15.62
C MET A 118 10.50 1.74 -16.05
N ARG A 119 10.35 0.84 -17.03
CA ARG A 119 11.46 0.07 -17.61
C ARG A 119 12.47 0.99 -18.29
N ARG A 120 12.02 1.87 -19.20
CA ARG A 120 12.90 2.84 -19.88
C ARG A 120 13.60 3.77 -18.88
N ARG A 121 12.88 4.23 -17.85
CA ARG A 121 13.46 5.05 -16.79
C ARG A 121 14.53 4.29 -15.99
N GLY A 122 14.30 3.01 -15.70
CA GLY A 122 15.29 2.14 -15.06
C GLY A 122 16.52 1.92 -15.93
N GLU A 123 16.33 1.60 -17.21
CA GLU A 123 17.41 1.45 -18.20
C GLU A 123 18.24 2.73 -18.33
N GLN A 124 17.58 3.90 -18.42
CA GLN A 124 18.26 5.19 -18.46
C GLN A 124 19.03 5.47 -17.17
N SER A 125 18.44 5.16 -16.00
CA SER A 125 19.13 5.35 -14.72
C SER A 125 20.38 4.49 -14.61
N ILE A 126 20.33 3.24 -15.08
CA ILE A 126 21.49 2.34 -15.11
C ILE A 126 22.55 2.87 -16.08
N ALA A 127 22.16 3.31 -17.28
CA ALA A 127 23.07 3.88 -18.26
C ALA A 127 23.79 5.13 -17.71
N ASN A 128 23.04 6.06 -17.12
CA ASN A 128 23.59 7.27 -16.51
C ASN A 128 24.56 6.93 -15.36
N ALA A 129 24.20 5.97 -14.50
CA ALA A 129 25.06 5.56 -13.41
C ALA A 129 26.34 4.88 -13.90
N ARG A 130 26.24 4.05 -14.94
CA ARG A 130 27.39 3.40 -15.56
C ARG A 130 28.36 4.43 -16.16
N GLU A 131 27.84 5.40 -16.90
CA GLU A 131 28.65 6.48 -17.48
C GLU A 131 29.36 7.28 -16.39
N ALA A 132 28.64 7.70 -15.35
CA ALA A 132 29.22 8.44 -14.23
C ALA A 132 30.29 7.63 -13.47
N ILE A 133 30.07 6.33 -13.26
CA ILE A 133 31.06 5.44 -12.64
C ILE A 133 32.28 5.27 -13.54
N ASP A 134 32.10 5.11 -14.85
CA ASP A 134 33.21 4.94 -15.80
C ASP A 134 34.11 6.17 -15.81
N VAL A 135 33.53 7.37 -15.88
CA VAL A 135 34.26 8.66 -15.78
C VAL A 135 35.00 8.76 -14.44
N ALA A 136 34.31 8.48 -13.33
CA ALA A 136 34.94 8.54 -12.01
C ALA A 136 36.10 7.52 -11.88
N CYS A 137 35.96 6.32 -12.45
CA CYS A 137 37.03 5.32 -12.43
C CYS A 137 38.25 5.78 -13.24
N GLN A 138 38.05 6.41 -14.39
CA GLN A 138 39.13 6.98 -15.21
C GLN A 138 39.85 8.12 -14.48
N ASP A 139 39.11 9.00 -13.82
CA ASP A 139 39.66 10.09 -13.01
C ASP A 139 40.45 9.59 -11.79
N ILE A 140 40.02 8.49 -11.18
CA ILE A 140 40.74 7.86 -10.06
C ILE A 140 42.03 7.21 -10.56
N ALA A 141 41.97 6.51 -11.70
CA ALA A 141 43.12 5.86 -12.31
C ALA A 141 44.18 6.88 -12.75
N SER A 142 43.77 8.03 -13.31
CA SER A 142 44.70 9.10 -13.71
C SER A 142 45.39 9.79 -12.53
N GLN A 143 44.88 9.62 -11.31
CA GLN A 143 45.46 10.11 -10.06
C GLN A 143 46.34 9.06 -9.36
N ASP A 144 46.64 7.93 -10.02
CA ASP A 144 47.35 6.76 -9.45
C ASP A 144 46.70 6.22 -8.16
N LYS A 145 45.39 6.43 -8.00
CA LYS A 145 44.63 5.96 -6.84
C LYS A 145 43.96 4.62 -7.12
N ALA A 146 43.77 3.83 -6.07
CA ALA A 146 43.06 2.56 -6.17
C ALA A 146 41.55 2.79 -6.34
N ILE A 147 40.97 2.25 -7.41
CA ILE A 147 39.52 2.27 -7.69
C ILE A 147 38.78 1.50 -6.59
N ASN A 148 38.02 2.24 -5.77
CA ASN A 148 37.19 1.71 -4.70
C ASN A 148 35.89 2.51 -4.56
N LEU A 149 34.88 1.94 -3.87
CA LEU A 149 33.56 2.56 -3.74
C LEU A 149 33.58 3.91 -3.01
N ARG A 150 34.53 4.12 -2.09
CA ARG A 150 34.67 5.38 -1.37
C ARG A 150 35.11 6.49 -2.31
N GLU A 151 36.15 6.27 -3.11
CA GLU A 151 36.66 7.23 -4.10
C GLU A 151 35.60 7.54 -5.18
N VAL A 152 34.81 6.54 -5.58
CA VAL A 152 33.70 6.75 -6.54
C VAL A 152 32.58 7.57 -5.92
N ARG A 153 32.22 7.35 -4.65
CA ARG A 153 31.21 8.16 -3.94
C ARG A 153 31.63 9.61 -3.75
N GLU A 154 32.93 9.88 -3.65
CA GLU A 154 33.45 11.24 -3.55
C GLU A 154 33.33 12.01 -4.89
N ARG A 155 33.15 11.32 -6.02
CA ARG A 155 33.10 11.91 -7.38
C ARG A 155 31.75 11.78 -8.07
N VAL A 156 30.95 10.77 -7.72
CA VAL A 156 29.63 10.53 -8.31
C VAL A 156 28.53 10.97 -7.34
N PRO A 157 27.57 11.82 -7.77
CA PRO A 157 26.46 12.25 -6.93
C PRO A 157 25.67 11.08 -6.35
N GLN A 158 25.26 11.21 -5.09
CA GLN A 158 24.51 10.17 -4.37
C GLN A 158 23.14 9.90 -5.00
N GLU A 159 22.56 10.87 -5.70
CA GLU A 159 21.31 10.73 -6.46
C GLU A 159 21.45 9.71 -7.58
N VAL A 160 22.62 9.64 -8.23
CA VAL A 160 22.91 8.73 -9.34
C VAL A 160 23.24 7.33 -8.82
N LEU A 161 23.98 7.23 -7.71
CA LEU A 161 24.30 5.94 -7.10
C LEU A 161 23.08 5.34 -6.37
N GLY A 162 22.26 6.18 -5.75
CA GLY A 162 21.06 5.77 -5.00
C GLY A 162 19.89 5.35 -5.89
N SER A 163 19.87 5.77 -7.16
CA SER A 163 18.80 5.43 -8.10
C SER A 163 18.94 4.02 -8.71
N VAL A 164 20.08 3.34 -8.53
CA VAL A 164 20.39 2.05 -9.16
C VAL A 164 20.66 0.96 -8.12
N ARG A 165 20.09 -0.23 -8.34
CA ARG A 165 20.46 -1.44 -7.58
C ARG A 165 21.69 -2.08 -8.21
N GLY A 166 22.64 -2.54 -7.39
CA GLY A 166 23.84 -3.22 -7.88
C GLY A 166 24.99 -2.28 -8.26
N VAL A 167 25.15 -1.15 -7.58
CA VAL A 167 26.30 -0.23 -7.82
C VAL A 167 27.65 -0.96 -7.76
N ILE A 168 27.79 -1.95 -6.87
CA ILE A 168 29.03 -2.73 -6.73
C ILE A 168 29.34 -3.52 -8.00
N SER A 169 28.35 -4.15 -8.64
CA SER A 169 28.58 -4.90 -9.89
C SER A 169 28.97 -3.96 -11.03
N LEU A 170 28.31 -2.78 -11.13
CA LEU A 170 28.68 -1.77 -12.13
C LEU A 170 30.12 -1.27 -11.95
N LEU A 171 30.57 -1.11 -10.70
CA LEU A 171 31.95 -0.72 -10.38
C LEU A 171 32.95 -1.83 -10.72
N GLN A 172 32.61 -3.09 -10.46
CA GLN A 172 33.44 -4.24 -10.85
C GLN A 172 33.58 -4.33 -12.38
N ASP A 173 32.49 -4.14 -13.11
CA ASP A 173 32.48 -4.13 -14.58
C ASP A 173 33.30 -2.97 -15.16
N ALA A 174 33.24 -1.78 -14.52
CA ALA A 174 34.05 -0.63 -14.90
C ALA A 174 35.55 -0.88 -14.66
N LYS A 175 35.89 -1.41 -13.48
CA LYS A 175 37.27 -1.77 -13.13
C LYS A 175 37.83 -2.82 -14.10
N GLY A 176 37.05 -3.84 -14.42
CA GLY A 176 37.42 -4.88 -15.38
C GLY A 176 37.83 -4.27 -16.72
N ARG A 177 37.02 -3.35 -17.26
CA ARG A 177 37.27 -2.67 -18.54
C ARG A 177 38.53 -1.81 -18.56
N ILE A 178 38.92 -1.22 -17.43
CA ILE A 178 40.14 -0.40 -17.32
C ILE A 178 41.38 -1.29 -17.22
N THR A 179 41.27 -2.50 -16.65
CA THR A 179 42.41 -3.42 -16.50
C THR A 179 42.71 -4.25 -17.75
N THR A 180 41.77 -4.39 -18.67
CA THR A 180 41.96 -5.12 -19.95
C THR A 180 42.15 -4.21 -21.17
N GLY A 181 42.05 -2.90 -21.02
CA GLY A 181 42.41 -1.91 -22.05
C GLY A 181 43.83 -1.41 -21.85
#